data_AF-F8ANH2-F1
#
_entry.id   AF-F8ANH2-F1
#
_cell.length_a   1.000
_cell.length_b   1.000
_cell.length_c   1.000
_cell.angle_alpha   90.00
_cell.angle_beta   90.00
_cell.angle_gamma   90.00
#
_symmetry.space_group_name_H-M   'P 1'
#
loop_
_entity.id
_entity.type
_entity.pdbx_description
1 polymer ?
#
loop_
_entity_poly.entity_id
_entity_poly.type
_entity_poly.pdbx_seq_one_letter_code
_entity_poly.pdbx_strand_id
1 'polypeptide(L)'
;MSSSIWYLYEFVRKKWIKKFLDAKTEEEIVIAPKRYRKVPPTVVYPEKCISCGACKGSCPSFAIELVNNPKYNKKIPEIDVGSCISCGNCVESCPTKVLEIGVLMKETEGLPWNVPKYTNLIIDEELCVNCSSCKLVCPVDAIDYNGVSHVIDKNICIGCNRCIDACPVIDAIKTYDEKILKEKIDKSQYLKFERLLTHENKECVKDNNKNLDANLAIKEENSSNGDSVGNNTNNNSNDNNKNNKISEIPRIVKSLCISCGNCVDVCPGYIDLKNYNVVECIKCGECIEVCPTNAMRIGEIPRIPKIRDKCYIIDENKCIGCRICYKVCNVDNAISISSETRLPYINPEYCVRCGLCYRECPVDAIGLTKTEEVFGRYKLRKIRDEFESIIRSDLEEFSKNYLMSKNDILEFAKAKANEELVKHRK
;
A
#
# COMPACT_ATOMS: atom_id res chain seq x y z
N MET A 1 2.50 55.83 47.83
CA MET A 1 1.19 55.72 47.15
C MET A 1 1.17 56.56 45.87
N SER A 2 2.01 56.25 44.89
CA SER A 2 2.22 57.14 43.73
C SER A 2 2.21 56.43 42.37
N SER A 3 1.91 55.13 42.33
CA SER A 3 1.78 54.36 41.09
C SER A 3 0.34 54.40 40.57
N SER A 4 -0.65 54.03 41.39
CA SER A 4 -2.05 53.90 40.98
C SER A 4 -2.72 55.23 40.61
N ILE A 5 -2.39 56.30 41.33
CA ILE A 5 -2.90 57.66 41.06
C ILE A 5 -2.35 58.22 39.75
N TRP A 6 -1.10 57.90 39.42
CA TRP A 6 -0.48 58.28 38.15
C TRP A 6 -1.14 57.53 36.97
N TYR A 7 -1.40 56.22 37.13
CA TYR A 7 -2.19 55.47 36.15
C TYR A 7 -3.61 56.04 35.98
N LEU A 8 -4.30 56.37 37.09
CA LEU A 8 -5.63 56.95 37.03
C LEU A 8 -5.63 58.30 36.26
N TYR A 9 -4.62 59.14 36.51
CA TYR A 9 -4.44 60.40 35.79
C TYR A 9 -4.21 60.18 34.29
N GLU A 10 -3.49 59.12 33.92
CA GLU A 10 -3.20 58.82 32.51
C GLU A 10 -4.38 58.16 31.78
N PHE A 11 -5.21 57.38 32.47
CA PHE A 11 -6.49 56.87 31.94
C PHE A 11 -7.56 57.97 31.78
N VAL A 12 -7.56 58.99 32.63
CA VAL A 12 -8.52 60.11 32.55
C VAL A 12 -8.08 61.19 31.54
N ARG A 13 -6.84 61.11 31.02
CA ARG A 13 -6.31 62.08 30.06
C ARG A 13 -7.17 62.07 28.78
N LYS A 14 -7.70 63.23 28.39
CA LYS A 14 -8.53 63.38 27.17
C LYS A 14 -7.90 62.74 25.92
N LYS A 15 -6.57 62.77 25.79
CA LYS A 15 -5.85 62.12 24.70
C LYS A 15 -5.94 60.59 24.74
N TRP A 16 -5.87 59.99 25.93
CA TRP A 16 -6.00 58.55 26.11
C TRP A 16 -7.45 58.11 25.84
N ILE A 17 -8.43 58.77 26.45
CA ILE A 17 -9.86 58.49 26.24
C ILE A 17 -10.22 58.62 24.75
N LYS A 18 -9.73 59.67 24.08
CA LYS A 18 -9.97 59.86 22.64
C LYS A 18 -9.31 58.75 21.82
N LYS A 19 -8.06 58.37 22.10
CA LYS A 19 -7.39 57.25 21.43
C LYS A 19 -8.06 55.89 21.70
N PHE A 20 -8.60 55.68 22.90
CA PHE A 20 -9.28 54.45 23.27
C PHE A 20 -10.67 54.34 22.63
N LEU A 21 -11.43 55.43 22.58
CA LEU A 21 -12.73 55.47 21.89
C LEU A 21 -12.59 55.49 20.36
N ASP A 22 -11.54 56.12 19.84
CA ASP A 22 -11.20 56.11 18.41
C ASP A 22 -10.35 54.89 18.01
N ALA A 23 -10.08 53.95 18.94
CA ALA A 23 -9.38 52.70 18.64
C ALA A 23 -10.29 51.81 17.79
N LYS A 24 -10.26 52.02 16.49
CA LYS A 24 -10.74 51.04 15.52
C LYS A 24 -9.63 50.00 15.40
N THR A 25 -9.94 48.75 15.71
CA THR A 25 -9.16 47.65 15.13
C THR A 25 -9.13 47.89 13.62
N GLU A 26 -7.93 47.98 13.04
CA GLU A 26 -7.79 47.92 11.58
C GLU A 26 -8.61 46.70 11.13
N GLU A 27 -9.39 46.85 10.05
CA GLU A 27 -10.12 45.72 9.49
C GLU A 27 -9.13 44.56 9.36
N GLU A 28 -9.29 43.52 10.18
CA GLU A 28 -8.59 42.25 9.98
C GLU A 28 -8.76 41.94 8.50
N ILE A 29 -7.67 41.56 7.82
CA ILE A 29 -7.65 41.33 6.38
C ILE A 29 -8.84 40.44 5.99
N VAL A 30 -9.97 41.04 5.60
CA VAL A 30 -11.22 40.34 5.23
C VAL A 30 -11.12 39.89 3.77
N ILE A 31 -9.91 39.56 3.33
CA ILE A 31 -9.74 38.88 2.05
C ILE A 31 -10.11 37.44 2.32
N ALA A 32 -11.41 37.19 2.24
CA ALA A 32 -11.96 35.86 2.27
C ALA A 32 -11.14 35.00 1.29
N PRO A 33 -10.61 33.84 1.71
CA PRO A 33 -9.82 32.99 0.82
C PRO A 33 -10.62 32.71 -0.44
N LYS A 34 -9.95 32.49 -1.59
CA LYS A 34 -10.63 32.29 -2.88
C LYS A 34 -11.76 31.24 -2.86
N ARG A 35 -11.73 30.31 -1.90
CA ARG A 35 -12.70 29.21 -1.70
C ARG A 35 -13.78 29.51 -0.65
N TYR A 36 -13.75 30.69 0.01
CA TYR A 36 -14.75 31.07 1.01
C TYR A 36 -16.10 31.31 0.35
N ARG A 37 -17.09 30.51 0.72
CA ARG A 37 -18.45 30.62 0.19
C ARG A 37 -19.27 31.43 1.19
N LYS A 38 -20.14 32.33 0.73
CA LYS A 38 -20.96 33.19 1.64
C LYS A 38 -22.29 32.54 2.03
N VAL A 39 -22.43 31.22 1.87
CA VAL A 39 -23.67 30.48 2.10
C VAL A 39 -23.40 29.23 2.94
N PRO A 40 -24.23 28.91 3.95
CA PRO A 40 -24.07 27.67 4.71
C PRO A 40 -24.46 26.45 3.85
N PRO A 41 -23.95 25.24 4.15
CA PRO A 41 -24.40 24.02 3.50
C PRO A 41 -25.84 23.68 3.86
N THR A 42 -26.56 23.01 2.95
CA THR A 42 -27.92 22.51 3.15
C THR A 42 -27.99 21.00 2.94
N VAL A 43 -28.94 20.33 3.60
CA VAL A 43 -29.22 18.90 3.44
C VAL A 43 -30.26 18.73 2.32
N VAL A 44 -29.84 18.22 1.15
CA VAL A 44 -30.70 18.12 -0.04
C VAL A 44 -31.34 16.74 -0.18
N TYR A 45 -30.60 15.68 0.15
CA TYR A 45 -31.04 14.28 0.01
C TYR A 45 -31.01 13.54 1.37
N PRO A 46 -31.84 13.93 2.35
CA PRO A 46 -31.80 13.36 3.70
C PRO A 46 -31.97 11.83 3.72
N GLU A 47 -32.73 11.26 2.78
CA GLU A 47 -32.92 9.82 2.61
C GLU A 47 -31.63 9.05 2.29
N LYS A 48 -30.63 9.68 1.67
CA LYS A 48 -29.32 9.06 1.37
C LYS A 48 -28.32 9.12 2.53
N CYS A 49 -28.62 9.89 3.58
CA CYS A 49 -27.73 10.01 4.74
C CYS A 49 -27.60 8.70 5.52
N ILE A 50 -26.37 8.24 5.76
CA ILE A 50 -26.08 7.01 6.54
C ILE A 50 -25.72 7.29 8.01
N SER A 51 -25.92 8.52 8.51
CA SER A 51 -25.61 8.92 9.89
C SER A 51 -24.15 8.70 10.33
N CYS A 52 -23.18 8.72 9.40
CA CYS A 52 -21.78 8.40 9.69
C CYS A 52 -21.02 9.47 10.49
N GLY A 53 -21.51 10.71 10.52
CA GLY A 53 -20.87 11.81 11.26
C GLY A 53 -19.62 12.41 10.62
N ALA A 54 -19.27 12.03 9.39
CA ALA A 54 -18.12 12.59 8.69
C ALA A 54 -18.18 14.13 8.57
N CYS A 55 -19.37 14.68 8.30
CA CYS A 55 -19.59 16.13 8.25
C CYS A 55 -19.39 16.83 9.60
N LYS A 56 -19.79 16.19 10.71
CA LYS A 56 -19.55 16.69 12.07
C LYS A 56 -18.05 16.69 12.39
N GLY A 57 -17.37 15.59 12.08
CA GLY A 57 -15.93 15.45 12.33
C GLY A 57 -15.06 16.35 11.45
N SER A 58 -15.51 16.67 10.23
CA SER A 58 -14.77 17.55 9.31
C SER A 58 -15.04 19.04 9.49
N CYS A 59 -15.97 19.42 10.36
CA CYS A 59 -16.34 20.82 10.58
C CYS A 59 -15.34 21.52 11.51
N PRO A 60 -14.47 22.42 11.01
CA PRO A 60 -13.46 23.08 11.85
C PRO A 60 -14.07 24.07 12.85
N SER A 61 -15.27 24.58 12.58
CA SER A 61 -15.98 25.51 13.46
C SER A 61 -17.01 24.82 14.37
N PHE A 62 -17.04 23.48 14.36
CA PHE A 62 -17.98 22.66 15.16
C PHE A 62 -19.46 23.04 14.98
N ALA A 63 -19.81 23.62 13.83
CA ALA A 63 -21.14 24.12 13.53
C ALA A 63 -22.17 23.02 13.19
N ILE A 64 -21.82 21.75 13.24
CA ILE A 64 -22.68 20.65 12.78
C ILE A 64 -22.97 19.69 13.92
N GLU A 65 -24.25 19.46 14.18
CA GLU A 65 -24.75 18.46 15.12
C GLU A 65 -25.58 17.40 14.43
N LEU A 66 -25.53 16.15 14.93
CA LEU A 66 -26.32 15.05 14.39
C LEU A 66 -27.60 14.88 15.21
N VAL A 67 -28.71 15.37 14.68
CA VAL A 67 -30.01 15.38 15.37
C VAL A 67 -30.91 14.27 14.82
N ASN A 68 -31.67 13.63 15.71
CA ASN A 68 -32.62 12.59 15.32
C ASN A 68 -33.73 13.20 14.43
N ASN A 69 -33.83 12.70 13.21
CA ASN A 69 -34.91 13.09 12.30
C ASN A 69 -36.02 12.02 12.32
N PRO A 70 -37.21 12.33 12.88
CA PRO A 70 -38.29 11.35 13.02
C PRO A 70 -38.87 10.90 11.67
N LYS A 71 -38.78 11.73 10.62
CA LYS A 71 -39.31 11.41 9.28
C LYS A 71 -38.53 10.27 8.60
N TYR A 72 -37.24 10.16 8.88
CA TYR A 72 -36.35 9.16 8.27
C TYR A 72 -35.80 8.14 9.26
N ASN A 73 -36.24 8.20 10.52
CA ASN A 73 -35.82 7.34 11.62
C ASN A 73 -34.29 7.20 11.75
N LYS A 74 -33.55 8.31 11.59
CA LYS A 74 -32.08 8.33 11.63
C LYS A 74 -31.55 9.71 12.01
N LYS A 75 -30.25 9.79 12.36
CA LYS A 75 -29.59 11.06 12.68
C LYS A 75 -29.13 11.77 11.41
N ILE A 76 -29.50 13.04 11.27
CA ILE A 76 -29.16 13.86 10.10
C ILE A 76 -28.42 15.12 10.60
N PRO A 77 -27.43 15.63 9.86
CA PRO A 77 -26.73 16.85 10.23
C PRO A 77 -27.66 18.06 10.24
N GLU A 78 -27.67 18.77 11.35
CA GLU A 78 -28.22 20.11 11.52
C GLU A 78 -27.07 21.09 11.66
N ILE A 79 -27.14 22.20 10.92
CA ILE A 79 -26.02 23.13 10.77
C ILE A 79 -26.40 24.45 11.44
N ASP A 80 -25.63 24.85 12.46
CA ASP A 80 -25.74 26.17 13.06
C ASP A 80 -25.15 27.22 12.12
N VAL A 81 -26.02 28.08 11.59
CA VAL A 81 -25.65 29.15 10.65
C VAL A 81 -24.77 30.21 11.32
N GLY A 82 -24.88 30.42 12.64
CA GLY A 82 -24.07 31.38 13.37
C GLY A 82 -22.60 30.95 13.51
N SER A 83 -22.37 29.66 13.73
CA SER A 83 -21.02 29.08 13.86
C SER A 83 -20.43 28.64 12.51
N CYS A 84 -21.23 28.52 11.46
CA CYS A 84 -20.77 28.03 10.15
C CYS A 84 -19.89 29.08 9.45
N ILE A 85 -18.63 28.73 9.19
CA ILE A 85 -17.70 29.57 8.40
C ILE A 85 -17.74 29.27 6.90
N SER A 86 -18.73 28.49 6.43
CA SER A 86 -18.97 28.19 5.00
C SER A 86 -17.74 27.74 4.19
N CYS A 87 -16.87 26.93 4.80
CA CYS A 87 -15.66 26.40 4.16
C CYS A 87 -15.93 25.29 3.13
N GLY A 88 -17.01 24.50 3.32
CA GLY A 88 -17.41 23.42 2.42
C GLY A 88 -16.83 22.03 2.73
N ASN A 89 -15.98 21.87 3.75
CA ASN A 89 -15.37 20.57 4.12
C ASN A 89 -16.41 19.48 4.39
N CYS A 90 -17.54 19.83 5.00
CA CYS A 90 -18.62 18.90 5.30
C CYS A 90 -19.29 18.34 4.04
N VAL A 91 -19.32 19.12 2.96
CA VAL A 91 -19.82 18.68 1.64
C VAL A 91 -18.81 17.75 0.98
N GLU A 92 -17.52 18.13 0.98
CA GLU A 92 -16.43 17.33 0.39
C GLU A 92 -16.18 16.00 1.12
N SER A 93 -16.48 15.93 2.41
CA SER A 93 -16.28 14.73 3.24
C SER A 93 -17.50 13.82 3.36
N CYS A 94 -18.68 14.24 2.86
CA CYS A 94 -19.93 13.47 3.00
C CYS A 94 -20.05 12.33 1.98
N PRO A 95 -19.68 11.06 2.27
CA PRO A 95 -19.54 10.00 1.25
C PRO A 95 -20.80 9.75 0.40
N THR A 96 -21.97 10.10 0.91
CA THR A 96 -23.28 9.93 0.27
C THR A 96 -23.79 11.19 -0.47
N LYS A 97 -22.99 12.27 -0.54
CA LYS A 97 -23.29 13.57 -1.19
C LYS A 97 -24.65 14.15 -0.80
N VAL A 98 -24.93 14.17 0.50
CA VAL A 98 -26.22 14.62 1.04
C VAL A 98 -26.24 16.12 1.31
N LEU A 99 -25.07 16.71 1.51
CA LEU A 99 -24.89 18.13 1.78
C LEU A 99 -24.51 18.87 0.51
N GLU A 100 -25.10 20.04 0.28
CA GLU A 100 -24.78 20.91 -0.86
C GLU A 100 -24.45 22.33 -0.37
N ILE A 101 -23.50 23.00 -1.02
CA ILE A 101 -23.13 24.40 -0.75
C ILE A 101 -22.85 25.11 -2.07
N GLY A 102 -23.75 25.98 -2.50
CA GLY A 102 -23.65 26.66 -3.80
C GLY A 102 -23.44 25.68 -4.95
N VAL A 103 -22.41 25.89 -5.78
CA VAL A 103 -22.04 25.01 -6.90
C VAL A 103 -20.93 24.00 -6.56
N LEU A 104 -20.50 23.91 -5.29
CA LEU A 104 -19.34 23.10 -4.89
C LEU A 104 -19.46 21.63 -5.32
N MET A 105 -20.65 21.04 -5.22
CA MET A 105 -20.86 19.65 -5.63
C MET A 105 -20.65 19.45 -7.13
N LYS A 106 -21.02 20.43 -7.97
CA LYS A 106 -20.76 20.44 -9.42
C LYS A 106 -19.29 20.73 -9.73
N GLU A 107 -18.65 21.61 -8.97
CA GLU A 107 -17.21 21.93 -9.09
C GLU A 107 -16.29 20.76 -8.68
N THR A 108 -16.78 19.90 -7.78
CA THR A 108 -16.05 18.73 -7.26
C THR A 108 -16.54 17.40 -7.82
N GLU A 109 -17.50 17.43 -8.75
CA GLU A 109 -18.00 16.26 -9.42
C GLU A 109 -16.90 15.66 -10.31
N GLY A 110 -16.46 14.44 -10.00
CA GLY A 110 -15.34 13.79 -10.69
C GLY A 110 -13.97 14.03 -10.04
N LEU A 111 -13.88 14.82 -8.96
CA LEU A 111 -12.69 14.87 -8.12
C LEU A 111 -12.73 13.71 -7.10
N PRO A 112 -11.59 13.03 -6.84
CA PRO A 112 -11.56 11.90 -5.92
C PRO A 112 -11.89 12.34 -4.49
N TRP A 113 -12.75 11.56 -3.83
CA TRP A 113 -13.04 11.67 -2.39
C TRP A 113 -11.76 11.59 -1.57
N ASN A 114 -11.33 12.70 -0.96
CA ASN A 114 -10.29 12.67 0.06
C ASN A 114 -10.92 12.28 1.41
N VAL A 115 -11.17 10.98 1.59
CA VAL A 115 -11.01 10.43 2.94
C VAL A 115 -9.52 10.61 3.25
N PRO A 116 -9.13 11.34 4.32
CA PRO A 116 -7.72 11.46 4.67
C PRO A 116 -7.18 10.06 4.95
N LYS A 117 -6.45 9.50 3.99
CA LYS A 117 -5.74 8.23 4.13
C LYS A 117 -4.44 8.54 4.83
N TYR A 118 -4.28 8.01 6.04
CA TYR A 118 -3.03 8.15 6.79
C TYR A 118 -1.93 7.23 6.25
N THR A 119 -2.33 6.11 5.60
CA THR A 119 -1.43 5.06 5.13
C THR A 119 -1.61 4.78 3.65
N ASN A 120 -0.53 4.86 2.88
CA ASN A 120 -0.51 4.49 1.46
C ASN A 120 0.28 3.21 1.26
N LEU A 121 -0.16 2.39 0.30
CA LEU A 121 0.44 1.10 -0.03
C LEU A 121 1.05 1.15 -1.43
N ILE A 122 2.24 0.57 -1.60
CA ILE A 122 2.90 0.42 -2.89
C ILE A 122 3.46 -1.00 -3.00
N ILE A 123 3.27 -1.64 -4.15
CA ILE A 123 3.85 -2.95 -4.45
C ILE A 123 5.19 -2.75 -5.14
N ASP A 124 6.21 -3.44 -4.65
CA ASP A 124 7.53 -3.52 -5.24
C ASP A 124 7.53 -4.46 -6.45
N GLU A 125 7.78 -3.92 -7.64
CA GLU A 125 7.79 -4.70 -8.88
C GLU A 125 8.91 -5.75 -8.95
N GLU A 126 9.97 -5.60 -8.16
CA GLU A 126 11.12 -6.52 -8.20
C GLU A 126 10.93 -7.72 -7.28
N LEU A 127 10.15 -7.56 -6.21
CA LEU A 127 9.82 -8.60 -5.24
C LEU A 127 8.51 -9.31 -5.58
N CYS A 128 7.61 -8.67 -6.34
CA CYS A 128 6.32 -9.25 -6.69
C CYS A 128 6.48 -10.49 -7.59
N VAL A 129 5.99 -11.64 -7.12
CA VAL A 129 6.01 -12.92 -7.85
C VAL A 129 4.74 -13.17 -8.69
N ASN A 130 3.87 -12.16 -8.82
CA ASN A 130 2.63 -12.23 -9.60
C ASN A 130 1.70 -13.39 -9.21
N CYS A 131 1.56 -13.65 -7.91
CA CYS A 131 0.68 -14.70 -7.37
C CYS A 131 -0.78 -14.29 -7.19
N SER A 132 -1.11 -13.01 -7.38
CA SER A 132 -2.47 -12.44 -7.28
C SER A 132 -3.15 -12.57 -5.91
N SER A 133 -2.46 -13.05 -4.86
CA SER A 133 -3.01 -13.12 -3.50
C SER A 133 -3.51 -11.77 -2.99
N CYS A 134 -2.78 -10.68 -3.26
CA CYS A 134 -3.17 -9.33 -2.87
C CYS A 134 -4.48 -8.87 -3.54
N LYS A 135 -4.67 -9.22 -4.83
CA LYS A 135 -5.89 -8.90 -5.59
C LYS A 135 -7.10 -9.62 -5.02
N LEU A 136 -6.98 -10.91 -4.71
CA LEU A 136 -8.08 -11.72 -4.18
C LEU A 136 -8.61 -11.27 -2.82
N VAL A 137 -7.73 -10.76 -1.94
CA VAL A 137 -8.13 -10.31 -0.60
C VAL A 137 -8.61 -8.85 -0.56
N CYS A 138 -8.51 -8.12 -1.67
CA CYS A 138 -8.85 -6.72 -1.74
C CYS A 138 -10.39 -6.52 -1.77
N PRO A 139 -11.00 -5.88 -0.75
CA PRO A 139 -12.46 -5.74 -0.66
C PRO A 139 -13.03 -4.70 -1.63
N VAL A 140 -12.18 -3.83 -2.18
CA VAL A 140 -12.58 -2.70 -3.04
C VAL A 140 -11.97 -2.81 -4.45
N ASP A 141 -11.38 -3.96 -4.78
CA ASP A 141 -10.74 -4.24 -6.07
C ASP A 141 -9.77 -3.15 -6.56
N ALA A 142 -9.00 -2.59 -5.63
CA ALA A 142 -8.03 -1.51 -5.91
C ALA A 142 -6.71 -2.01 -6.54
N ILE A 143 -6.58 -3.27 -6.91
CA ILE A 143 -5.31 -3.88 -7.32
C ILE A 143 -5.43 -4.48 -8.71
N ASP A 144 -4.57 -4.04 -9.63
CA ASP A 144 -4.56 -4.55 -11.00
C ASP A 144 -3.16 -4.98 -11.47
N TYR A 145 -3.06 -5.53 -12.68
CA TYR A 145 -1.80 -6.03 -13.25
C TYR A 145 -1.35 -5.20 -14.45
N ASN A 146 -0.14 -4.65 -14.40
CA ASN A 146 0.39 -3.76 -15.45
C ASN A 146 1.23 -4.48 -16.53
N GLY A 147 1.25 -5.83 -16.54
CA GLY A 147 2.10 -6.63 -17.43
C GLY A 147 3.41 -7.10 -16.78
N VAL A 148 3.90 -6.40 -15.75
CA VAL A 148 5.15 -6.73 -15.03
C VAL A 148 4.87 -7.13 -13.59
N SER A 149 4.09 -6.32 -12.86
CA SER A 149 3.74 -6.50 -11.46
C SER A 149 2.30 -6.08 -11.17
N HIS A 150 1.80 -6.49 -10.01
CA HIS A 150 0.57 -5.92 -9.45
C HIS A 150 0.79 -4.47 -9.01
N VAL A 151 -0.19 -3.59 -9.26
CA VAL A 151 -0.18 -2.17 -8.93
C VAL A 151 -1.43 -1.81 -8.15
N ILE A 152 -1.29 -0.97 -7.13
CA ILE A 152 -2.40 -0.49 -6.30
C ILE A 152 -2.85 0.89 -6.79
N ASP A 153 -4.13 1.03 -7.11
CA ASP A 153 -4.74 2.33 -7.34
C ASP A 153 -4.94 3.05 -6.00
N LYS A 154 -4.17 4.13 -5.82
CA LYS A 154 -4.17 4.96 -4.61
C LYS A 154 -5.52 5.64 -4.37
N ASN A 155 -6.32 5.88 -5.40
CA ASN A 155 -7.62 6.53 -5.26
C ASN A 155 -8.67 5.55 -4.71
N ILE A 156 -8.65 4.31 -5.18
CA ILE A 156 -9.61 3.27 -4.77
C ILE A 156 -9.21 2.62 -3.43
N CYS A 157 -7.92 2.40 -3.21
CA CYS A 157 -7.42 1.66 -2.05
C CYS A 157 -7.82 2.29 -0.71
N ILE A 158 -8.54 1.56 0.15
CA ILE A 158 -8.97 2.08 1.46
C ILE A 158 -7.95 1.91 2.60
N GLY A 159 -6.73 1.43 2.32
CA GLY A 159 -5.69 1.28 3.35
C GLY A 159 -5.94 0.19 4.40
N CYS A 160 -6.72 -0.85 4.09
CA CYS A 160 -7.11 -1.88 5.07
C CYS A 160 -6.04 -2.95 5.38
N ASN A 161 -4.86 -2.88 4.75
CA ASN A 161 -3.69 -3.76 4.95
C ASN A 161 -3.86 -5.27 4.68
N ARG A 162 -5.06 -5.76 4.29
CA ARG A 162 -5.28 -7.18 3.96
C ARG A 162 -4.31 -7.75 2.91
N CYS A 163 -3.90 -6.93 1.95
CA CYS A 163 -2.95 -7.36 0.91
C CYS A 163 -1.55 -7.65 1.47
N ILE A 164 -1.14 -6.96 2.54
CA ILE A 164 0.14 -7.21 3.23
C ILE A 164 0.07 -8.58 3.90
N ASP A 165 -0.99 -8.82 4.67
CA ASP A 165 -1.17 -10.08 5.41
C ASP A 165 -1.24 -11.30 4.49
N ALA A 166 -1.83 -11.14 3.30
CA ALA A 166 -1.94 -12.19 2.30
C ALA A 166 -0.69 -12.37 1.44
N CYS A 167 0.28 -11.45 1.49
CA CYS A 167 1.44 -11.49 0.60
C CYS A 167 2.42 -12.58 1.03
N PRO A 168 2.71 -13.57 0.17
CA PRO A 168 3.63 -14.65 0.53
C PRO A 168 5.10 -14.21 0.53
N VAL A 169 5.40 -13.04 -0.05
CA VAL A 169 6.75 -12.47 -0.17
C VAL A 169 6.91 -11.35 0.83
N ILE A 170 7.95 -11.45 1.66
CA ILE A 170 8.29 -10.48 2.70
C ILE A 170 8.68 -9.16 2.03
N ASP A 171 8.17 -8.04 2.55
CA ASP A 171 8.51 -6.66 2.12
C ASP A 171 8.17 -6.32 0.66
N ALA A 172 7.41 -7.18 -0.05
CA ALA A 172 6.94 -6.89 -1.41
C ALA A 172 5.88 -5.79 -1.47
N ILE A 173 5.20 -5.50 -0.36
CA ILE A 173 4.25 -4.39 -0.24
C ILE A 173 4.76 -3.43 0.83
N LYS A 174 5.07 -2.21 0.43
CA LYS A 174 5.58 -1.13 1.28
C LYS A 174 4.46 -0.18 1.68
N THR A 175 4.50 0.26 2.92
CA THR A 175 3.63 1.32 3.44
C THR A 175 4.40 2.63 3.58
N TYR A 176 3.76 3.73 3.25
CA TYR A 176 4.29 5.05 3.56
C TYR A 176 3.15 5.97 4.01
N ASP A 177 3.43 6.71 5.08
CA ASP A 177 2.49 7.56 5.76
C ASP A 177 3.03 8.99 5.78
N GLU A 178 2.16 9.96 6.09
CA GLU A 178 2.55 11.37 6.17
C GLU A 178 3.68 11.60 7.20
N LYS A 179 3.69 10.84 8.30
CA LYS A 179 4.73 10.89 9.32
C LYS A 179 6.11 10.49 8.79
N ILE A 180 6.19 9.35 8.08
CA ILE A 180 7.45 8.85 7.50
C ILE A 180 7.94 9.82 6.43
N LEU A 181 7.03 10.33 5.60
CA LEU A 181 7.36 11.29 4.57
C LEU A 181 7.95 12.57 5.17
N LYS A 182 7.32 13.11 6.22
CA LYS A 182 7.80 14.31 6.92
C LYS A 182 9.17 14.09 7.54
N GLU A 183 9.36 12.99 8.28
CA GLU A 183 10.65 12.66 8.91
C GLU A 183 11.79 12.60 7.87
N LYS A 184 11.52 11.98 6.71
CA LYS A 184 12.50 11.87 5.63
C LYS A 184 12.77 13.18 4.89
N ILE A 185 11.77 14.06 4.80
CA ILE A 185 11.92 15.44 4.27
C ILE A 185 12.73 16.29 5.23
N ASP A 186 12.45 16.25 6.53
CA ASP A 186 13.21 17.02 7.52
C ASP A 186 14.68 16.60 7.50
N LYS A 187 14.94 15.28 7.38
CA LYS A 187 16.29 14.74 7.18
C LYS A 187 16.94 15.21 5.86
N SER A 188 16.18 15.29 4.76
CA SER A 188 16.74 15.78 3.48
C SER A 188 17.13 17.24 3.56
N GLN A 189 16.32 18.08 4.21
CA GLN A 189 16.63 19.49 4.43
C GLN A 189 17.86 19.68 5.31
N TYR A 190 17.99 18.89 6.38
CA TYR A 190 19.16 18.92 7.25
C TYR A 190 20.45 18.62 6.49
N LEU A 191 20.49 17.52 5.73
CA LEU A 191 21.68 17.12 4.95
C LEU A 191 22.03 18.16 3.87
N LYS A 192 21.01 18.74 3.22
CA LYS A 192 21.19 19.82 2.25
C LYS A 192 21.81 21.06 2.90
N PHE A 193 21.32 21.46 4.07
CA PHE A 193 21.82 22.61 4.81
C PHE A 193 23.26 22.38 5.31
N GLU A 194 23.55 21.21 5.88
CA GLU A 194 24.89 20.84 6.31
C GLU A 194 25.90 20.92 5.16
N ARG A 195 25.53 20.44 3.97
CA ARG A 195 26.37 20.58 2.77
C ARG A 195 26.63 22.05 2.44
N LEU A 196 25.61 22.91 2.40
CA LEU A 196 25.78 24.33 2.07
C LEU A 196 26.77 25.01 3.02
N LEU A 197 26.68 24.74 4.32
CA LEU A 197 27.63 25.25 5.32
C LEU A 197 29.07 24.78 5.04
N THR A 198 29.27 23.53 4.60
CA THR A 198 30.61 23.04 4.24
C THR A 198 31.18 23.70 2.98
N HIS A 199 30.33 24.19 2.07
CA HIS A 199 30.76 24.96 0.90
C HIS A 199 31.10 26.42 1.27
N GLU A 200 30.28 27.08 2.10
CA GLU A 200 30.53 28.45 2.57
C GLU A 200 31.81 28.54 3.42
N ASN A 201 32.08 27.53 4.26
CA ASN A 201 33.33 27.44 5.01
C ASN A 201 34.56 27.24 4.10
N LYS A 202 34.41 26.64 2.92
CA LYS A 202 35.50 26.55 1.93
C LYS A 202 35.75 27.86 1.20
N GLU A 203 34.74 28.72 1.05
CA GLU A 203 34.90 30.06 0.48
C GLU A 203 35.54 31.00 1.51
N CYS A 204 35.10 30.98 2.77
CA CYS A 204 35.72 31.79 3.84
C CYS A 204 37.18 31.40 4.14
N VAL A 205 37.58 30.12 3.96
CA VAL A 205 38.99 29.69 4.12
C VAL A 205 39.88 30.14 2.95
N LYS A 206 39.32 30.31 1.74
CA LYS A 206 40.09 30.83 0.60
C LYS A 206 40.44 32.31 0.75
N ASP A 207 39.58 33.10 1.39
CA ASP A 207 39.85 34.52 1.63
C ASP A 207 40.80 34.76 2.82
N ASN A 208 40.81 33.86 3.80
CA ASN A 208 41.73 33.95 4.95
C ASN A 208 43.16 33.47 4.65
N ASN A 209 43.36 32.67 3.59
CA ASN A 209 44.69 32.20 3.18
C ASN A 209 45.49 33.20 2.32
N LYS A 210 45.03 34.46 2.18
CA LYS A 210 45.88 35.54 1.64
C LYS A 210 46.69 36.30 2.69
N ASN A 211 46.49 36.03 3.99
CA ASN A 211 47.08 36.85 5.06
C ASN A 211 47.74 36.07 6.21
N LEU A 212 48.06 34.78 6.06
CA LEU A 212 48.78 34.04 7.10
C LEU A 212 50.01 33.25 6.61
N ASP A 213 50.71 33.77 5.60
CA ASP A 213 52.10 33.39 5.31
C ASP A 213 53.05 34.42 5.93
N ALA A 214 53.03 34.56 7.25
CA ALA A 214 54.14 35.20 7.96
C ALA A 214 54.16 34.75 9.42
N ASN A 215 55.25 34.03 9.74
CA ASN A 215 55.83 33.82 11.07
C ASN A 215 55.52 32.48 11.77
N LEU A 216 56.43 31.55 11.43
CA LEU A 216 57.44 31.00 12.34
C LEU A 216 57.01 29.85 13.27
N ALA A 217 57.56 28.69 12.89
CA ALA A 217 57.87 27.53 13.70
C ALA A 217 58.43 27.88 15.10
N ILE A 218 58.12 27.02 16.08
CA ILE A 218 59.06 26.48 17.09
C ILE A 218 58.45 25.20 17.70
N LYS A 219 59.14 24.09 17.44
CA LYS A 219 59.55 22.93 18.26
C LYS A 219 58.64 22.30 19.32
N GLU A 220 58.52 20.98 19.14
CA GLU A 220 58.69 19.87 20.10
C GLU A 220 59.11 20.23 21.54
N GLU A 221 58.48 19.58 22.54
CA GLU A 221 59.14 18.54 23.35
C GLU A 221 58.21 17.88 24.39
N ASN A 222 58.64 16.68 24.78
CA ASN A 222 57.99 15.59 25.52
C ASN A 222 57.64 15.89 26.99
N SER A 223 56.68 15.13 27.55
CA SER A 223 56.87 14.47 28.86
C SER A 223 55.74 13.47 29.14
N SER A 224 56.12 12.39 29.81
CA SER A 224 55.52 11.07 29.87
C SER A 224 54.94 10.73 31.26
N ASN A 225 54.20 9.61 31.27
CA ASN A 225 54.00 8.63 32.36
C ASN A 225 52.76 8.75 33.27
N GLY A 226 52.09 7.60 33.47
CA GLY A 226 51.13 7.41 34.57
C GLY A 226 50.10 6.28 34.42
N ASP A 227 50.56 5.03 34.41
CA ASP A 227 49.93 3.73 34.66
C ASP A 227 48.47 3.57 35.17
N SER A 228 47.69 2.79 34.40
CA SER A 228 47.02 1.51 34.77
C SER A 228 45.70 1.41 35.60
N VAL A 229 44.82 0.57 35.04
CA VAL A 229 43.75 -0.31 35.60
C VAL A 229 42.37 0.28 36.01
N GLY A 230 41.42 0.19 35.06
CA GLY A 230 40.22 -0.68 35.15
C GLY A 230 39.01 -0.25 36.01
N ASN A 231 37.92 0.23 35.37
CA ASN A 231 36.67 -0.56 35.19
C ASN A 231 35.54 0.24 34.51
N ASN A 232 34.76 -0.51 33.73
CA ASN A 232 33.68 -0.11 32.82
C ASN A 232 32.58 0.78 33.41
N THR A 233 32.28 1.88 32.70
CA THR A 233 30.92 2.23 32.24
C THR A 233 31.06 3.06 30.95
N ASN A 234 30.89 2.44 29.78
CA ASN A 234 30.92 3.15 28.49
C ASN A 234 29.66 4.00 28.34
N ASN A 235 29.80 5.29 28.62
CA ASN A 235 28.94 6.35 28.11
C ASN A 235 29.79 7.32 27.28
N ASN A 236 29.28 7.57 26.09
CA ASN A 236 29.40 8.79 25.30
C ASN A 236 30.72 9.12 24.56
N SER A 237 30.48 9.29 23.25
CA SER A 237 31.02 10.34 22.39
C SER A 237 32.31 10.04 21.62
N ASN A 238 32.14 10.26 20.31
CA ASN A 238 33.13 10.62 19.31
C ASN A 238 34.05 9.51 18.79
N ASP A 239 33.66 9.00 17.62
CA ASP A 239 34.61 8.95 16.51
C ASP A 239 33.94 9.47 15.23
N ASN A 240 34.40 10.65 14.82
CA ASN A 240 34.09 11.30 13.56
C ASN A 240 34.78 10.56 12.40
N ASN A 241 34.01 10.37 11.33
CA ASN A 241 34.44 10.40 9.93
C ASN A 241 35.54 9.44 9.46
N LYS A 242 35.11 8.31 8.86
CA LYS A 242 35.74 7.74 7.65
C LYS A 242 34.67 7.27 6.66
N ASN A 243 34.42 8.08 5.62
CA ASN A 243 33.92 7.73 4.29
C ASN A 243 33.21 6.38 4.13
N ASN A 244 31.94 6.27 4.53
CA ASN A 244 31.07 5.17 4.08
C ASN A 244 30.54 5.47 2.68
N LYS A 245 31.44 5.44 1.68
CA LYS A 245 31.01 5.47 0.28
C LYS A 245 30.31 4.17 -0.06
N ILE A 246 29.16 4.26 -0.71
CA ILE A 246 28.44 3.09 -1.21
C ILE A 246 29.23 2.40 -2.33
N SER A 247 29.11 1.08 -2.47
CA SER A 247 29.90 0.28 -3.43
C SER A 247 29.58 0.63 -4.89
N GLU A 248 28.31 0.78 -5.21
CA GLU A 248 27.81 0.99 -6.57
C GLU A 248 26.95 2.25 -6.70
N ILE A 249 26.66 2.65 -7.93
CA ILE A 249 25.75 3.76 -8.22
C ILE A 249 24.33 3.29 -7.92
N PRO A 250 23.55 4.01 -7.10
CA PRO A 250 22.21 3.60 -6.77
C PRO A 250 21.27 3.79 -7.97
N ARG A 251 20.32 2.89 -8.13
CA ARG A 251 19.27 2.92 -9.16
C ARG A 251 17.90 3.18 -8.55
N ILE A 252 16.95 3.62 -9.37
CA ILE A 252 15.60 4.00 -8.94
C ILE A 252 14.61 2.92 -9.39
N VAL A 253 13.92 2.29 -8.43
CA VAL A 253 12.81 1.38 -8.69
C VAL A 253 11.57 2.20 -9.01
N LYS A 254 11.04 2.04 -10.24
CA LYS A 254 9.98 2.92 -10.79
C LYS A 254 8.68 2.76 -10.01
N SER A 255 8.28 1.52 -9.74
CA SER A 255 7.06 1.20 -8.99
C SER A 255 7.02 1.81 -7.58
N LEU A 256 8.18 1.93 -6.92
CA LEU A 256 8.31 2.47 -5.56
C LEU A 256 8.44 3.99 -5.50
N CYS A 257 8.83 4.64 -6.60
CA CYS A 257 9.09 6.07 -6.62
C CYS A 257 7.77 6.86 -6.57
N ILE A 258 7.63 7.74 -5.58
CA ILE A 258 6.49 8.66 -5.44
C ILE A 258 6.79 10.08 -5.92
N SER A 259 7.95 10.29 -6.55
CA SER A 259 8.39 11.59 -7.08
C SER A 259 8.41 12.72 -6.03
N CYS A 260 8.77 12.41 -4.78
CA CYS A 260 8.83 13.40 -3.68
C CYS A 260 9.97 14.42 -3.80
N GLY A 261 11.03 14.13 -4.57
CA GLY A 261 12.16 15.05 -4.76
C GLY A 261 13.30 14.92 -3.74
N ASN A 262 13.11 14.26 -2.61
CA ASN A 262 14.10 14.18 -1.51
C ASN A 262 15.51 13.76 -1.97
N CYS A 263 15.60 12.77 -2.86
CA CYS A 263 16.89 12.28 -3.35
C CYS A 263 17.63 13.32 -4.20
N VAL A 264 16.90 14.17 -4.95
CA VAL A 264 17.47 15.26 -5.74
C VAL A 264 17.97 16.36 -4.81
N ASP A 265 17.21 16.69 -3.77
CA ASP A 265 17.57 17.73 -2.80
C ASP A 265 18.89 17.45 -2.06
N VAL A 266 19.15 16.17 -1.75
CA VAL A 266 20.40 15.76 -1.09
C VAL A 266 21.48 15.33 -2.07
N CYS A 267 21.25 15.23 -3.38
CA CYS A 267 22.30 14.76 -4.28
C CYS A 267 23.36 15.86 -4.50
N PRO A 268 24.66 15.59 -4.31
CA PRO A 268 25.72 16.54 -4.67
C PRO A 268 26.00 16.57 -6.19
N GLY A 269 25.49 15.57 -6.92
CA GLY A 269 25.53 15.52 -8.39
C GLY A 269 24.13 15.68 -8.98
N TYR A 270 23.79 14.88 -9.99
CA TYR A 270 22.56 15.02 -10.76
C TYR A 270 21.76 13.71 -10.82
N ILE A 271 20.48 13.78 -10.44
CA ILE A 271 19.49 12.70 -10.54
C ILE A 271 18.34 13.18 -11.42
N ASP A 272 18.10 12.46 -12.51
CA ASP A 272 16.97 12.70 -13.42
C ASP A 272 15.78 11.82 -13.01
N LEU A 273 14.85 12.40 -12.25
CA LEU A 273 13.62 11.72 -11.83
C LEU A 273 12.64 11.45 -12.99
N LYS A 274 12.75 12.15 -14.12
CA LYS A 274 11.84 11.90 -15.26
C LYS A 274 12.20 10.59 -15.96
N ASN A 275 13.50 10.35 -16.12
CA ASN A 275 14.02 9.15 -16.77
C ASN A 275 14.44 8.04 -15.79
N TYR A 276 14.32 8.28 -14.48
CA TYR A 276 14.71 7.35 -13.41
C TYR A 276 16.20 7.00 -13.42
N ASN A 277 17.05 7.98 -13.78
CA ASN A 277 18.48 7.77 -13.96
C ASN A 277 19.31 8.62 -12.98
N VAL A 278 20.33 8.02 -12.40
CA VAL A 278 21.37 8.72 -11.65
C VAL A 278 22.53 8.99 -12.61
N VAL A 279 22.77 10.25 -12.93
CA VAL A 279 23.73 10.64 -13.99
C VAL A 279 25.10 10.92 -13.40
N GLU A 280 25.16 11.74 -12.34
CA GLU A 280 26.41 12.12 -11.69
C GLU A 280 26.37 11.69 -10.22
N CYS A 281 27.18 10.71 -9.85
CA CYS A 281 27.17 10.11 -8.52
C CYS A 281 28.57 10.00 -7.91
N ILE A 282 28.76 10.60 -6.74
CA ILE A 282 30.00 10.47 -5.95
C ILE A 282 29.95 9.33 -4.93
N LYS A 283 28.87 8.54 -4.95
CA LYS A 283 28.63 7.40 -4.04
C LYS A 283 28.60 7.77 -2.56
N CYS A 284 27.97 8.89 -2.18
CA CYS A 284 27.82 9.29 -0.77
C CYS A 284 26.71 8.54 -0.01
N GLY A 285 25.71 7.98 -0.69
CA GLY A 285 24.63 7.19 -0.07
C GLY A 285 23.45 7.98 0.52
N GLU A 286 23.55 9.31 0.63
CA GLU A 286 22.49 10.15 1.24
C GLU A 286 21.10 9.96 0.63
N CYS A 287 21.03 9.81 -0.71
CA CYS A 287 19.78 9.58 -1.42
C CYS A 287 19.01 8.32 -0.97
N ILE A 288 19.73 7.30 -0.48
CA ILE A 288 19.14 6.06 0.04
C ILE A 288 18.52 6.33 1.41
N GLU A 289 19.20 7.12 2.24
CA GLU A 289 18.75 7.40 3.60
C GLU A 289 17.48 8.25 3.65
N VAL A 290 17.31 9.17 2.70
CA VAL A 290 16.17 10.10 2.64
C VAL A 290 15.00 9.61 1.78
N CYS A 291 15.13 8.45 1.15
CA CYS A 291 14.06 7.88 0.35
C CYS A 291 12.94 7.34 1.28
N PRO A 292 11.69 7.83 1.20
CA PRO A 292 10.62 7.39 2.10
C PRO A 292 10.07 6.01 1.77
N THR A 293 10.19 5.57 0.52
CA THR A 293 9.63 4.31 0.02
C THR A 293 10.69 3.26 -0.30
N ASN A 294 11.96 3.52 0.01
CA ASN A 294 13.11 2.70 -0.35
C ASN A 294 13.21 2.40 -1.86
N ALA A 295 12.79 3.34 -2.71
CA ALA A 295 12.93 3.25 -4.16
C ALA A 295 14.39 3.33 -4.65
N MET A 296 15.29 3.95 -3.85
CA MET A 296 16.73 3.99 -4.14
C MET A 296 17.40 2.70 -3.66
N ARG A 297 18.07 1.97 -4.55
CA ARG A 297 18.73 0.68 -4.23
C ARG A 297 20.12 0.60 -4.84
N ILE A 298 20.98 -0.18 -4.20
CA ILE A 298 22.32 -0.56 -4.69
C ILE A 298 22.24 -2.02 -5.13
N GLY A 299 22.95 -2.36 -6.20
CA GLY A 299 22.95 -3.71 -6.74
C GLY A 299 21.70 -4.04 -7.53
N GLU A 300 21.83 -5.14 -8.27
CA GLU A 300 20.67 -5.85 -8.76
C GLU A 300 20.14 -6.70 -7.60
N ILE A 301 18.90 -6.43 -7.21
CA ILE A 301 18.13 -7.52 -6.58
C ILE A 301 17.96 -8.50 -7.73
N PRO A 302 18.37 -9.78 -7.60
CA PRO A 302 18.06 -10.75 -8.61
C PRO A 302 16.55 -10.69 -8.76
N ARG A 303 16.05 -10.12 -9.88
CA ARG A 303 14.66 -10.32 -10.29
C ARG A 303 14.53 -11.81 -10.19
N ILE A 304 13.68 -12.31 -9.31
CA ILE A 304 13.41 -13.74 -9.31
C ILE A 304 12.71 -13.92 -10.65
N PRO A 305 13.37 -14.39 -11.73
CA PRO A 305 12.61 -14.70 -12.92
C PRO A 305 11.59 -15.74 -12.44
N LYS A 306 10.38 -15.80 -13.02
CA LYS A 306 9.53 -16.98 -12.81
C LYS A 306 10.45 -18.17 -13.05
N ILE A 307 10.81 -18.91 -12.01
CA ILE A 307 11.85 -19.94 -12.05
C ILE A 307 11.34 -20.99 -13.05
N ARG A 308 11.66 -20.89 -14.34
CA ARG A 308 11.07 -21.79 -15.34
C ARG A 308 11.74 -23.14 -15.30
N ASP A 309 12.92 -23.20 -14.73
CA ASP A 309 13.80 -24.35 -14.65
C ASP A 309 13.43 -25.27 -13.49
N LYS A 310 12.81 -24.76 -12.42
CA LYS A 310 12.25 -25.57 -11.32
C LYS A 310 10.76 -25.32 -11.09
N CYS A 311 10.04 -26.36 -10.71
CA CYS A 311 8.63 -26.31 -10.37
C CYS A 311 8.33 -27.22 -9.18
N TYR A 312 7.24 -26.90 -8.46
CA TYR A 312 6.78 -27.73 -7.37
C TYR A 312 6.16 -29.01 -7.92
N ILE A 313 6.44 -30.13 -7.25
CA ILE A 313 5.92 -31.45 -7.58
C ILE A 313 5.32 -32.09 -6.33
N ILE A 314 4.23 -32.82 -6.50
CA ILE A 314 3.55 -33.53 -5.41
C ILE A 314 3.99 -34.99 -5.47
N ASP A 315 4.50 -35.51 -4.34
CA ASP A 315 4.79 -36.92 -4.13
C ASP A 315 3.51 -37.63 -3.70
N GLU A 316 2.97 -38.47 -4.59
CA GLU A 316 1.73 -39.21 -4.39
C GLU A 316 1.83 -40.24 -3.26
N ASN A 317 3.02 -40.75 -2.97
CA ASN A 317 3.21 -41.74 -1.90
C ASN A 317 3.13 -41.09 -0.52
N LYS A 318 3.48 -39.80 -0.42
CA LYS A 318 3.41 -39.03 0.83
C LYS A 318 2.12 -38.23 0.97
N CYS A 319 1.47 -37.90 -0.15
CA CYS A 319 0.28 -37.06 -0.13
C CYS A 319 -0.91 -37.80 0.50
N ILE A 320 -1.42 -37.27 1.61
CA ILE A 320 -2.61 -37.80 2.30
C ILE A 320 -3.95 -37.32 1.69
N GLY A 321 -3.90 -36.54 0.59
CA GLY A 321 -5.12 -36.08 -0.09
C GLY A 321 -5.95 -35.02 0.66
N CYS A 322 -5.36 -34.26 1.59
CA CYS A 322 -6.07 -33.24 2.38
C CYS A 322 -6.56 -32.01 1.58
N ARG A 323 -6.04 -31.80 0.36
CA ARG A 323 -6.39 -30.71 -0.58
C ARG A 323 -6.12 -29.28 -0.09
N ILE A 324 -5.34 -29.10 0.98
CA ILE A 324 -4.91 -27.77 1.44
C ILE A 324 -4.20 -27.02 0.31
N CYS A 325 -3.25 -27.67 -0.37
CA CYS A 325 -2.50 -27.07 -1.48
C CYS A 325 -3.40 -26.54 -2.61
N TYR A 326 -4.46 -27.27 -2.96
CA TYR A 326 -5.43 -26.86 -3.96
C TYR A 326 -6.22 -25.62 -3.50
N LYS A 327 -6.67 -25.62 -2.24
CA LYS A 327 -7.46 -24.51 -1.67
C LYS A 327 -6.66 -23.22 -1.50
N VAL A 328 -5.37 -23.32 -1.14
CA VAL A 328 -4.51 -22.13 -0.96
C VAL A 328 -3.95 -21.61 -2.27
N CYS A 329 -4.08 -22.36 -3.38
CA CYS A 329 -3.53 -21.93 -4.65
C CYS A 329 -4.40 -20.84 -5.28
N ASN A 330 -3.85 -19.62 -5.33
CA ASN A 330 -4.50 -18.43 -5.88
C ASN A 330 -4.25 -18.25 -7.38
N VAL A 331 -3.79 -19.29 -8.07
CA VAL A 331 -3.50 -19.25 -9.50
C VAL A 331 -4.40 -20.25 -10.21
N ASP A 332 -5.22 -19.73 -11.12
CA ASP A 332 -6.17 -20.53 -11.87
C ASP A 332 -5.45 -21.64 -12.64
N ASN A 333 -6.02 -22.84 -12.57
CA ASN A 333 -5.54 -24.05 -13.25
C ASN A 333 -4.10 -24.49 -12.89
N ALA A 334 -3.49 -23.90 -11.86
CA ALA A 334 -2.14 -24.31 -11.44
C ALA A 334 -2.13 -25.63 -10.68
N ILE A 335 -3.21 -25.98 -9.98
CA ILE A 335 -3.36 -27.27 -9.30
C ILE A 335 -4.71 -27.86 -9.68
N SER A 336 -4.70 -29.11 -10.13
CA SER A 336 -5.90 -29.89 -10.48
C SER A 336 -5.99 -31.13 -9.59
N ILE A 337 -7.20 -31.68 -9.44
CA ILE A 337 -7.43 -32.93 -8.72
C ILE A 337 -7.63 -34.05 -9.74
N SER A 338 -6.85 -35.11 -9.63
CA SER A 338 -6.95 -36.27 -10.51
C SER A 338 -8.27 -37.00 -10.29
N SER A 339 -8.93 -37.42 -11.38
CA SER A 339 -10.15 -38.23 -11.30
C SER A 339 -9.83 -39.65 -10.82
N GLU A 340 -8.64 -40.13 -11.16
CA GLU A 340 -8.18 -41.51 -10.94
C GLU A 340 -7.72 -41.68 -9.49
N THR A 341 -6.76 -40.88 -9.06
CA THR A 341 -6.14 -41.00 -7.73
C THR A 341 -6.82 -40.16 -6.67
N ARG A 342 -7.66 -39.18 -7.08
CA ARG A 342 -8.24 -38.16 -6.19
C ARG A 342 -7.20 -37.27 -5.48
N LEU A 343 -5.93 -37.36 -5.89
CA LEU A 343 -4.82 -36.56 -5.38
C LEU A 343 -4.60 -35.31 -6.24
N PRO A 344 -4.10 -34.22 -5.64
CA PRO A 344 -3.74 -33.01 -6.37
C PRO A 344 -2.47 -33.23 -7.20
N TYR A 345 -2.39 -32.58 -8.37
CA TYR A 345 -1.19 -32.49 -9.19
C TYR A 345 -1.04 -31.08 -9.77
N ILE A 346 0.20 -30.68 -10.07
CA ILE A 346 0.55 -29.29 -10.42
C ILE A 346 0.71 -29.16 -11.93
N ASN A 347 0.09 -28.15 -12.53
CA ASN A 347 0.36 -27.72 -13.90
C ASN A 347 1.52 -26.68 -13.92
N PRO A 348 2.69 -27.04 -14.46
CA PRO A 348 3.86 -26.17 -14.50
C PRO A 348 3.72 -24.93 -15.42
N GLU A 349 2.76 -24.91 -16.34
CA GLU A 349 2.51 -23.77 -17.24
C GLU A 349 1.89 -22.59 -16.47
N TYR A 350 0.90 -22.87 -15.63
CA TYR A 350 0.22 -21.87 -14.82
C TYR A 350 0.94 -21.58 -13.50
N CYS A 351 1.62 -22.57 -12.92
CA CYS A 351 2.29 -22.41 -11.62
C CYS A 351 3.29 -21.24 -11.60
N VAL A 352 3.01 -20.21 -10.81
CA VAL A 352 3.90 -19.04 -10.65
C VAL A 352 5.07 -19.30 -9.69
N ARG A 353 5.15 -20.50 -9.11
CA ARG A 353 6.18 -20.92 -8.13
C ARG A 353 6.25 -20.04 -6.87
N CYS A 354 5.12 -19.53 -6.38
CA CYS A 354 5.07 -18.75 -5.14
C CYS A 354 5.41 -19.56 -3.86
N GLY A 355 5.39 -20.89 -3.92
CA GLY A 355 5.73 -21.76 -2.79
C GLY A 355 4.66 -21.84 -1.70
N LEU A 356 3.49 -21.26 -1.90
CA LEU A 356 2.42 -21.31 -0.92
C LEU A 356 1.95 -22.75 -0.67
N CYS A 357 1.75 -23.54 -1.73
CA CYS A 357 1.40 -24.96 -1.59
C CYS A 357 2.45 -25.76 -0.81
N TYR A 358 3.73 -25.47 -1.03
CA TYR A 358 4.85 -26.11 -0.34
C TYR A 358 4.84 -25.82 1.16
N ARG A 359 4.70 -24.52 1.54
CA ARG A 359 4.70 -24.10 2.94
C ARG A 359 3.49 -24.60 3.73
N GLU A 360 2.34 -24.71 3.08
CA GLU A 360 1.08 -25.13 3.72
C GLU A 360 0.89 -26.66 3.74
N CYS A 361 1.84 -27.43 3.21
CA CYS A 361 1.71 -28.89 3.19
C CYS A 361 2.01 -29.48 4.58
N PRO A 362 1.05 -30.12 5.26
CA PRO A 362 1.26 -30.62 6.63
C PRO A 362 2.12 -31.90 6.71
N VAL A 363 2.42 -32.53 5.57
CA VAL A 363 3.14 -33.81 5.47
C VAL A 363 4.37 -33.72 4.57
N ASP A 364 4.79 -32.50 4.20
CA ASP A 364 5.95 -32.25 3.33
C ASP A 364 5.96 -33.10 2.04
N ALA A 365 4.77 -33.36 1.48
CA ALA A 365 4.61 -34.14 0.25
C ALA A 365 4.94 -33.33 -1.01
N ILE A 366 5.22 -32.03 -0.88
CA ILE A 366 5.50 -31.14 -2.00
C ILE A 366 7.00 -30.85 -2.01
N GLY A 367 7.65 -31.05 -3.15
CA GLY A 367 9.08 -30.80 -3.34
C GLY A 367 9.32 -29.85 -4.50
N LEU A 368 10.58 -29.43 -4.68
CA LEU A 368 11.01 -28.60 -5.80
C LEU A 368 11.93 -29.43 -6.71
N THR A 369 11.55 -29.61 -7.97
CA THR A 369 12.36 -30.34 -8.98
C THR A 369 12.43 -29.57 -10.30
N LYS A 370 13.11 -30.12 -11.31
CA LYS A 370 13.19 -29.54 -12.66
C LYS A 370 11.80 -29.49 -13.32
N THR A 371 11.47 -28.38 -13.97
CA THR A 371 10.15 -28.19 -14.60
C THR A 371 9.84 -29.23 -15.67
N GLU A 372 10.85 -29.68 -16.42
CA GLU A 372 10.72 -30.73 -17.45
C GLU A 372 10.16 -32.04 -16.85
N GLU A 373 10.63 -32.41 -15.66
CA GLU A 373 10.16 -33.61 -14.94
C GLU A 373 8.71 -33.44 -14.50
N VAL A 374 8.37 -32.27 -13.95
CA VAL A 374 6.98 -31.93 -13.56
C VAL A 374 6.05 -31.95 -14.78
N PHE A 375 6.53 -31.44 -15.92
CA PHE A 375 5.78 -31.44 -17.18
C PHE A 375 5.50 -32.86 -17.68
N GLY A 376 6.49 -33.75 -17.57
CA GLY A 376 6.32 -35.17 -17.87
C GLY A 376 5.26 -35.84 -17.00
N ARG A 377 5.33 -35.63 -15.67
CA ARG A 377 4.32 -36.18 -14.74
C ARG A 377 2.93 -35.60 -14.99
N TYR A 378 2.83 -34.29 -15.19
CA TYR A 378 1.56 -33.60 -15.49
C TYR A 378 0.91 -34.17 -16.76
N LYS A 379 1.67 -34.31 -17.85
CA LYS A 379 1.16 -34.89 -19.11
C LYS A 379 0.62 -36.30 -18.92
N LEU A 380 1.39 -37.17 -18.26
CA LEU A 380 0.97 -38.55 -17.99
C LEU A 380 -0.31 -38.58 -17.14
N ARG A 381 -0.40 -37.74 -16.11
CA ARG A 381 -1.58 -37.65 -15.25
C ARG A 381 -2.80 -37.19 -16.03
N LYS A 382 -2.65 -36.14 -16.85
CA LYS A 382 -3.74 -35.60 -17.68
C LYS A 382 -4.29 -36.65 -18.65
N ILE A 383 -3.41 -37.39 -19.33
CA ILE A 383 -3.82 -38.47 -20.24
C ILE A 383 -4.59 -39.57 -19.50
N ARG A 384 -4.15 -39.95 -18.30
CA ARG A 384 -4.85 -40.95 -17.47
C ARG A 384 -6.23 -40.48 -17.03
N ASP A 385 -6.34 -39.23 -16.56
CA ASP A 385 -7.62 -38.64 -16.17
C ASP A 385 -8.59 -38.55 -17.38
N GLU A 386 -8.09 -38.14 -18.55
CA GLU A 386 -8.86 -38.10 -19.80
C GLU A 386 -9.35 -39.51 -20.18
N PHE A 387 -8.47 -40.51 -20.14
CA PHE A 387 -8.82 -41.89 -20.46
C PHE A 387 -9.85 -42.48 -19.49
N GLU A 388 -9.71 -42.24 -18.18
CA GLU A 388 -10.69 -42.67 -17.18
C GLU A 388 -12.05 -42.01 -17.42
N SER A 389 -12.07 -40.73 -17.80
CA SER A 389 -13.31 -40.01 -18.10
C SER A 389 -14.06 -40.64 -19.28
N ILE A 390 -13.34 -41.08 -20.32
CA ILE A 390 -13.91 -41.80 -21.47
C ILE A 390 -14.50 -43.14 -21.00
N ILE A 391 -13.73 -43.94 -20.25
CA ILE A 391 -14.22 -45.22 -19.72
C ILE A 391 -15.49 -45.05 -18.88
N ARG A 392 -15.54 -44.03 -18.02
CA ARG A 392 -16.76 -43.76 -17.23
C ARG A 392 -17.94 -43.41 -18.11
N SER A 393 -17.74 -42.58 -19.13
CA SER A 393 -18.79 -42.22 -20.09
C SER A 393 -19.32 -43.47 -20.81
N ASP A 394 -18.44 -44.33 -21.31
CA ASP A 394 -18.81 -45.54 -22.03
C ASP A 394 -19.56 -46.53 -21.12
N LEU A 395 -19.13 -46.66 -19.86
CA LEU A 395 -19.81 -47.50 -18.86
C LEU A 395 -21.20 -46.98 -18.50
N GLU A 396 -21.36 -45.66 -18.37
CA GLU A 396 -22.66 -45.03 -18.13
C GLU A 396 -23.61 -45.22 -19.31
N GLU A 397 -23.12 -45.05 -20.53
CA GLU A 397 -23.88 -45.30 -21.75
C GLU A 397 -24.29 -46.77 -21.86
N PHE A 398 -23.36 -47.69 -21.65
CA PHE A 398 -23.64 -49.13 -21.63
C PHE A 398 -24.70 -49.48 -20.58
N SER A 399 -24.59 -48.93 -19.36
CA SER A 399 -25.55 -49.18 -18.27
C SER A 399 -26.95 -48.69 -18.61
N LYS A 400 -27.07 -47.51 -19.25
CA LYS A 400 -28.35 -46.98 -19.72
C LYS A 400 -28.96 -47.89 -20.79
N ASN A 401 -28.18 -48.29 -21.78
CA ASN A 401 -28.64 -49.15 -22.87
C ASN A 401 -29.07 -50.54 -22.35
N TYR A 402 -28.33 -51.11 -21.39
CA TYR A 402 -28.70 -52.36 -20.75
C TYR A 402 -30.03 -52.27 -19.99
N LEU A 403 -30.25 -51.20 -19.22
CA LEU A 403 -31.51 -50.99 -18.50
C LEU A 403 -32.70 -50.83 -19.44
N MET A 404 -32.53 -50.09 -20.54
CA MET A 404 -33.57 -49.94 -21.57
C MET A 404 -33.93 -51.30 -22.18
N SER A 405 -32.94 -52.07 -22.64
CA SER A 405 -33.18 -53.40 -23.21
C SER A 405 -33.84 -54.37 -22.23
N LYS A 406 -33.44 -54.35 -20.95
CA LYS A 406 -34.08 -55.16 -19.91
C LYS A 406 -35.56 -54.80 -19.71
N ASN A 407 -35.89 -53.51 -19.72
CA ASN A 407 -37.26 -53.05 -19.60
C ASN A 407 -38.10 -53.46 -20.81
N ASP A 408 -37.56 -53.32 -22.02
CA ASP A 408 -38.22 -53.74 -23.26
C ASP A 408 -38.54 -55.24 -23.26
N ILE A 409 -37.60 -56.08 -22.81
CA ILE A 409 -37.81 -57.53 -22.66
C ILE A 409 -38.91 -57.83 -21.64
N LEU A 410 -38.94 -57.13 -20.51
CA LEU A 410 -39.96 -57.29 -19.48
C LEU A 410 -41.35 -56.88 -19.98
N GLU A 411 -41.46 -55.78 -20.72
CA GLU A 411 -42.71 -55.36 -21.34
C GLU A 411 -43.19 -56.37 -22.39
N PHE A 412 -42.29 -56.82 -23.26
CA PHE A 412 -42.59 -57.84 -24.26
C PHE A 412 -43.05 -59.16 -23.60
N ALA A 413 -42.38 -59.61 -22.54
CA ALA A 413 -42.78 -60.80 -21.79
C ALA A 413 -44.17 -60.66 -21.16
N LYS A 414 -44.49 -59.48 -20.57
CA LYS A 414 -45.82 -59.19 -20.02
C LYS A 414 -46.90 -59.18 -21.10
N ALA A 415 -46.64 -58.56 -22.24
CA ALA A 415 -47.57 -58.52 -23.37
C ALA A 415 -47.90 -59.95 -23.86
N LYS A 416 -46.87 -60.77 -24.05
CA LYS A 416 -47.02 -62.16 -24.50
C LYS A 416 -47.75 -63.04 -23.47
N ALA A 417 -47.45 -62.87 -22.18
CA ALA A 417 -48.17 -63.55 -21.10
C ALA A 417 -49.66 -63.15 -21.06
N ASN A 418 -49.97 -61.87 -21.28
CA ASN A 418 -51.36 -61.41 -21.37
C ASN A 418 -52.08 -61.98 -22.59
N GLU A 419 -51.44 -62.09 -23.75
CA GLU A 419 -52.02 -62.73 -24.95
C GLU A 419 -52.35 -64.21 -24.72
N GLU A 420 -51.46 -64.96 -24.09
CA GLU A 420 -51.67 -66.37 -23.72
C GLU A 420 -52.83 -66.52 -22.71
N LEU A 421 -52.91 -65.65 -21.70
CA LEU A 421 -54.02 -65.62 -20.75
C LEU A 421 -55.37 -65.32 -21.42
N VAL A 422 -55.39 -64.46 -22.44
CA VAL A 422 -56.60 -64.15 -23.21
C VAL A 422 -57.01 -65.34 -24.09
N LYS A 423 -56.05 -66.06 -24.68
CA LYS A 423 -56.33 -67.29 -25.45
C LYS A 423 -56.90 -68.41 -24.60
N HIS A 424 -56.42 -68.60 -23.36
CA HIS A 424 -56.92 -69.63 -22.45
C HIS A 424 -58.30 -69.32 -21.84
N ARG A 425 -58.79 -68.08 -21.94
CA ARG A 425 -60.13 -67.67 -21.45
C ARG A 425 -61.24 -67.78 -22.51
N LYS A 426 -60.90 -68.06 -23.77
CA LYS A 426 -61.84 -68.36 -24.85
C LYS A 426 -61.88 -69.87 -25.07
#